data_AF-A0AAV6N141-F1
#
_entry.id   AF-A0AAV6N141-F1
#
_cell.length_a   1.000
_cell.length_b   1.000
_cell.length_c   1.000
_cell.angle_alpha   90.00
_cell.angle_beta   90.00
_cell.angle_gamma   90.00
#
_symmetry.space_group_name_H-M   'P 1'
#
loop_
_entity.id
_entity.type
_entity.pdbx_description
1 polymer ?
#
loop_
_entity_poly.entity_id
_entity_poly.type
_entity_poly.pdbx_seq_one_letter_code
_entity_poly.pdbx_strand_id
1 'polypeptide(L)'
;MESIGGPSCSYIFKTLAALHRWPSYRNPQQLFLLSKMSRGGAAGPKGKKKGVTFTIDCTKPVEDKIMDIASLEKFLLERIKVGGKAGALGDAVSVTREKSKITVTSDSNFSKRYLKYLTKKYLKKHNVRDWLRVIAANKDRNVYELRYFNIAENEGEEED
;
A
#
# COMPACT_ATOMS: atom_id res chain seq x y z
N MET A 1 41.45 45.29 -8.78
CA MET A 1 40.44 44.41 -8.15
C MET A 1 39.21 45.28 -7.92
N GLU A 2 38.02 45.07 -8.45
CA GLU A 2 37.39 43.97 -9.19
C GLU A 2 36.43 44.55 -10.23
N SER A 3 36.34 43.86 -11.37
CA SER A 3 35.54 44.22 -12.52
C SER A 3 34.07 43.84 -12.30
N ILE A 4 33.16 44.82 -12.31
CA ILE A 4 31.71 44.57 -12.35
C ILE A 4 31.30 44.43 -13.82
N GLY A 5 31.19 43.18 -14.28
CA GLY A 5 30.64 42.83 -15.59
C GLY A 5 29.32 42.09 -15.43
N GLY A 6 28.20 42.80 -15.58
CA GLY A 6 26.88 42.20 -15.70
C GLY A 6 26.44 42.17 -17.17
N PRO A 7 26.03 41.02 -17.73
CA PRO A 7 25.35 40.98 -19.01
C PRO A 7 23.82 41.00 -18.86
N SER A 8 23.26 42.13 -19.28
CA SER A 8 22.11 42.26 -20.20
C SER A 8 20.96 41.25 -20.09
N CYS A 9 19.86 41.78 -19.57
CA CYS A 9 18.48 41.42 -19.84
C CYS A 9 18.21 41.18 -21.34
N SER A 10 17.88 39.95 -21.71
CA SER A 10 16.87 39.63 -22.72
C SER A 10 16.76 38.12 -22.85
N TYR A 11 15.55 37.70 -23.23
CA TYR A 11 15.15 36.37 -23.67
C TYR A 11 14.27 35.54 -22.70
N ILE A 12 12.98 35.60 -23.04
CA ILE A 12 12.08 34.46 -23.29
C ILE A 12 11.10 34.15 -22.16
N PHE A 13 9.93 34.81 -22.29
CA PHE A 13 8.63 34.13 -22.22
C PHE A 13 8.74 32.68 -22.72
N LYS A 14 8.66 31.69 -21.84
CA LYS A 14 8.19 30.34 -22.17
C LYS A 14 7.65 29.63 -20.93
N THR A 15 6.38 29.26 -21.07
CA THR A 15 5.75 28.06 -20.50
C THR A 15 5.49 28.05 -19.00
N LEU A 16 4.47 28.83 -18.64
CA LEU A 16 3.39 28.38 -17.77
C LEU A 16 2.83 27.05 -18.32
N ALA A 17 3.18 25.91 -17.69
CA ALA A 17 2.44 24.63 -17.70
C ALA A 17 3.37 23.45 -17.33
N ALA A 18 3.70 23.27 -16.05
CA ALA A 18 4.31 22.02 -15.60
C ALA A 18 4.17 21.78 -14.08
N LEU A 19 2.96 21.81 -13.52
CA LEU A 19 2.72 21.24 -12.19
C LEU A 19 1.49 20.33 -12.08
N HIS A 20 1.09 19.73 -13.21
CA HIS A 20 0.21 18.55 -13.24
C HIS A 20 0.96 17.35 -13.81
N ARG A 21 2.00 16.91 -13.12
CA ARG A 21 2.63 15.61 -13.39
C ARG A 21 3.13 15.01 -12.09
N TRP A 22 2.19 14.53 -11.28
CA TRP A 22 2.44 13.51 -10.26
C TRP A 22 3.28 12.38 -10.87
N PRO A 23 4.51 12.13 -10.41
CA PRO A 23 5.24 10.93 -10.80
C PRO A 23 4.77 9.77 -9.94
N SER A 24 4.48 8.66 -10.62
CA SER A 24 4.71 7.31 -10.11
C SER A 24 3.64 6.69 -9.19
N TYR A 25 2.59 6.17 -9.81
CA TYR A 25 2.12 4.82 -9.48
C TYR A 25 1.94 4.02 -10.78
N ARG A 26 3.07 3.77 -11.44
CA ARG A 26 3.18 2.77 -12.49
C ARG A 26 3.03 1.41 -11.81
N ASN A 27 1.98 0.70 -12.19
CA ASN A 27 1.72 -0.72 -12.04
C ASN A 27 2.91 -1.57 -11.49
N PRO A 28 2.83 -2.18 -10.30
CA PRO A 28 3.90 -3.03 -9.77
C PRO A 28 3.91 -4.45 -10.38
N GLN A 29 3.42 -4.65 -11.60
CA GLN A 29 3.46 -5.95 -12.29
C GLN A 29 4.74 -6.18 -13.11
N GLN A 30 5.73 -5.29 -13.02
CA GLN A 30 7.02 -5.48 -13.70
C GLN A 30 8.16 -5.62 -12.69
N LEU A 31 8.20 -6.77 -12.04
CA LEU A 31 9.44 -7.36 -11.54
C LEU A 31 9.29 -8.89 -11.55
N PHE A 32 9.26 -9.44 -12.75
CA PHE A 32 9.48 -10.86 -13.03
C PHE A 32 10.34 -10.94 -14.29
N LEU A 33 11.32 -11.85 -14.26
CA LEU A 33 12.52 -11.97 -15.13
C LEU A 33 13.65 -11.04 -14.65
N LEU A 34 14.81 -11.51 -14.18
CA LEU A 34 15.56 -12.71 -14.55
C LEU A 34 16.60 -13.01 -13.45
N SER A 35 16.53 -14.18 -12.82
CA SER A 35 17.73 -14.85 -12.29
C SER A 35 17.44 -16.35 -12.19
N LYS A 36 18.09 -17.09 -13.07
CA LYS A 36 18.02 -18.53 -13.25
C LYS A 36 19.43 -19.04 -12.99
N MET A 37 19.69 -19.66 -11.83
CA MET A 37 20.64 -20.78 -11.73
C MET A 37 20.48 -21.57 -10.42
N SER A 38 20.43 -22.89 -10.63
CA SER A 38 20.81 -24.04 -9.78
C SER A 38 20.56 -24.04 -8.26
N ARG A 39 19.76 -25.02 -7.83
CA ARG A 39 20.23 -26.14 -6.99
C ARG A 39 19.14 -27.21 -6.85
N GLY A 40 19.49 -28.44 -7.22
CA GLY A 40 18.73 -29.63 -6.87
C GLY A 40 18.79 -29.89 -5.36
N GLY A 41 17.72 -30.50 -4.84
CA GLY A 41 17.61 -30.91 -3.44
C GLY A 41 16.35 -31.77 -3.25
N ALA A 42 16.55 -32.93 -2.65
CA ALA A 42 15.65 -34.09 -2.60
C ALA A 42 14.21 -33.82 -2.12
N ALA A 43 13.29 -34.64 -2.63
CA ALA A 43 11.91 -34.74 -2.18
C ALA A 43 11.82 -35.35 -0.78
N GLY A 44 11.52 -34.51 0.21
CA GLY A 44 11.00 -34.90 1.52
C GLY A 44 9.46 -34.82 1.57
N PRO A 45 8.82 -35.44 2.56
CA PRO A 45 7.37 -35.63 2.60
C PRO A 45 6.64 -34.29 2.63
N LYS A 46 5.59 -34.16 1.81
CA LYS A 46 4.78 -32.95 1.65
C LYS A 46 3.99 -32.64 2.93
N GLY A 47 4.65 -32.02 3.92
CA GLY A 47 3.98 -31.29 4.97
C GLY A 47 3.16 -30.16 4.33
N LYS A 48 1.87 -30.07 4.68
CA LYS A 48 1.02 -28.91 4.34
C LYS A 48 1.80 -27.65 4.69
N LYS A 49 2.15 -26.86 3.67
CA LYS A 49 2.83 -25.58 3.87
C LYS A 49 1.97 -24.77 4.83
N LYS A 50 2.54 -24.36 5.96
CA LYS A 50 1.83 -23.52 6.94
C LYS A 50 1.40 -22.24 6.23
N GLY A 51 0.09 -22.01 6.14
CA GLY A 51 -0.46 -20.80 5.55
C GLY A 51 0.07 -19.55 6.25
N VAL A 52 0.30 -18.49 5.49
CA VAL A 52 0.77 -17.21 6.02
C VAL A 52 -0.45 -16.37 6.39
N THR A 53 -0.49 -15.93 7.65
CA THR A 53 -1.54 -15.09 8.22
C THR A 53 -1.07 -13.65 8.33
N PHE A 54 -1.87 -12.72 7.80
CA PHE A 54 -1.64 -11.30 7.93
C PHE A 54 -2.87 -10.62 8.50
N THR A 55 -2.67 -9.63 9.36
CA THR A 55 -3.76 -8.92 10.02
C THR A 55 -3.70 -7.43 9.72
N ILE A 56 -4.87 -6.83 9.53
CA ILE A 56 -5.05 -5.39 9.41
C ILE A 56 -5.86 -4.95 10.62
N ASP A 57 -5.26 -4.11 11.45
CA ASP A 57 -5.92 -3.48 12.59
C ASP A 57 -6.57 -2.17 12.14
N CYS A 58 -7.90 -2.13 12.29
CA CYS A 58 -8.76 -1.02 11.95
C CYS A 58 -9.45 -0.43 13.18
N THR A 59 -8.99 -0.71 14.40
CA THR A 59 -9.59 -0.23 15.67
C THR A 59 -9.93 1.26 15.63
N LYS A 60 -8.94 2.13 15.35
CA LYS A 60 -9.11 3.59 15.32
C LYS A 60 -10.22 4.09 14.38
N PRO A 61 -10.18 3.80 13.06
CA PRO A 61 -11.20 4.29 12.15
C PRO A 61 -12.58 3.62 12.30
N VAL A 62 -12.65 2.44 12.92
CA VAL A 62 -13.93 1.74 13.20
C VAL A 62 -14.62 2.35 14.42
N GLU A 63 -13.87 2.71 15.46
CA GLU A 63 -14.38 3.43 16.64
C GLU A 63 -14.99 4.79 16.23
N ASP A 64 -14.32 5.51 15.35
CA ASP A 64 -14.77 6.81 14.84
C ASP A 64 -15.85 6.71 13.74
N LYS A 65 -16.28 5.48 13.39
CA LYS A 65 -17.28 5.18 12.34
C LYS A 65 -16.94 5.76 10.95
N ILE A 66 -15.66 6.03 10.69
CA ILE A 66 -15.18 6.54 9.41
C ILE A 66 -15.14 5.41 8.36
N MET A 67 -14.95 4.16 8.79
CA MET A 67 -14.88 2.99 7.92
C MET A 67 -15.68 1.81 8.46
N ASP A 68 -16.22 1.01 7.53
CA ASP A 68 -16.94 -0.22 7.84
C ASP A 68 -16.14 -1.47 7.41
N ILE A 69 -16.05 -2.44 8.32
CA ILE A 69 -15.31 -3.69 8.14
C ILE A 69 -15.95 -4.56 7.06
N ALA A 70 -17.28 -4.60 6.98
CA ALA A 70 -17.96 -5.41 5.97
C ALA A 70 -17.67 -4.90 4.55
N SER A 71 -17.59 -3.58 4.38
CA SER A 71 -17.21 -2.98 3.09
C SER A 71 -15.75 -3.27 2.71
N LEU A 72 -14.83 -3.28 3.68
CA LEU A 72 -13.42 -3.63 3.45
C LEU A 72 -13.25 -5.12 3.11
N GLU A 73 -13.98 -6.00 3.79
CA GLU A 73 -14.02 -7.44 3.49
C GLU A 73 -14.44 -7.70 2.03
N LYS A 74 -15.58 -7.15 1.61
CA LYS A 74 -16.07 -7.25 0.22
C LYS A 74 -15.04 -6.73 -0.78
N PHE A 75 -14.44 -5.58 -0.49
CA PHE A 75 -13.40 -5.02 -1.35
C PHE A 75 -12.19 -5.95 -1.49
N LEU A 76 -11.75 -6.59 -0.41
CA LEU A 76 -10.63 -7.53 -0.45
C LEU A 76 -10.99 -8.76 -1.29
N LEU A 77 -12.20 -9.30 -1.13
CA LEU A 77 -12.65 -10.46 -1.90
C LEU A 77 -12.64 -10.19 -3.42
N GLU A 78 -13.10 -9.01 -3.85
CA GLU A 78 -13.15 -8.64 -5.27
C GLU A 78 -11.78 -8.27 -5.86
N ARG A 79 -10.85 -7.77 -5.04
CA ARG A 79 -9.61 -7.15 -5.52
C ARG A 79 -8.36 -7.98 -5.32
N ILE A 80 -8.41 -8.99 -4.45
CA ILE A 80 -7.33 -9.97 -4.33
C ILE A 80 -7.27 -10.79 -5.62
N LYS A 81 -6.04 -10.94 -6.13
CA LYS A 81 -5.72 -11.72 -7.31
C LYS A 81 -4.88 -12.92 -6.94
N VAL A 82 -5.28 -14.10 -7.42
CA VAL A 82 -4.52 -15.35 -7.31
C VAL A 82 -4.29 -15.85 -8.74
N GLY A 83 -3.03 -16.11 -9.10
CA GLY A 83 -2.69 -16.60 -10.45
C GLY A 83 -3.09 -15.66 -11.60
N GLY A 84 -3.21 -14.35 -11.34
CA GLY A 84 -3.57 -13.34 -12.35
C GLY A 84 -5.07 -13.05 -12.50
N LYS A 85 -5.95 -13.86 -11.88
CA LYS A 85 -7.41 -13.64 -11.89
C LYS A 85 -7.87 -13.06 -10.54
N ALA A 86 -8.77 -12.07 -10.60
CA ALA A 86 -9.38 -11.47 -9.42
C ALA A 86 -10.66 -12.23 -9.04
N GLY A 87 -10.99 -12.29 -7.74
CA GLY A 87 -12.25 -12.88 -7.25
C GLY A 87 -12.31 -14.42 -7.20
N ALA A 88 -11.36 -15.12 -7.83
CA ALA A 88 -11.24 -16.58 -7.77
C ALA A 88 -10.32 -17.00 -6.62
N LEU A 89 -10.81 -16.88 -5.38
CA LEU A 89 -10.00 -17.10 -4.17
C LEU A 89 -9.87 -18.58 -3.80
N GLY A 90 -10.90 -19.39 -4.11
CA GLY A 90 -10.95 -20.83 -3.79
C GLY A 90 -10.52 -21.11 -2.34
N ASP A 91 -9.73 -22.16 -2.15
CA ASP A 91 -9.11 -22.48 -0.84
C ASP A 91 -7.75 -21.80 -0.64
N ALA A 92 -7.29 -20.98 -1.59
CA ALA A 92 -5.94 -20.43 -1.57
C ALA A 92 -5.79 -19.21 -0.64
N VAL A 93 -6.87 -18.47 -0.42
CA VAL A 93 -6.92 -17.28 0.43
C VAL A 93 -8.26 -17.24 1.17
N SER A 94 -8.22 -17.24 2.49
CA SER A 94 -9.37 -17.01 3.35
C SER A 94 -9.27 -15.63 4.02
N VAL A 95 -10.39 -14.90 3.98
CA VAL A 95 -10.53 -13.60 4.65
C VAL A 95 -11.51 -13.79 5.80
N THR A 96 -11.09 -13.40 6.99
CA THR A 96 -11.88 -13.48 8.22
C THR A 96 -12.05 -12.09 8.79
N ARG A 97 -13.30 -11.73 9.09
CA ARG A 97 -13.64 -10.46 9.72
C ARG A 97 -13.78 -10.63 11.23
N GLU A 98 -13.23 -9.68 11.97
CA GLU A 98 -13.48 -9.47 13.40
C GLU A 98 -14.12 -8.10 13.60
N LYS A 99 -14.44 -7.72 14.84
CA LYS A 99 -15.10 -6.44 15.14
C LYS A 99 -14.22 -5.21 14.90
N SER A 100 -12.90 -5.37 14.88
CA SER A 100 -11.94 -4.25 14.71
C SER A 100 -10.73 -4.62 13.85
N LYS A 101 -10.64 -5.87 13.41
CA LYS A 101 -9.50 -6.42 12.68
C LYS A 101 -9.98 -7.27 11.52
N ILE A 102 -9.15 -7.36 10.49
CA ILE A 102 -9.35 -8.30 9.39
C ILE A 102 -8.11 -9.18 9.30
N THR A 103 -8.31 -10.49 9.33
CA THR A 103 -7.25 -11.48 9.20
C THR A 103 -7.38 -12.17 7.85
N VAL A 104 -6.29 -12.15 7.09
CA VAL A 104 -6.17 -12.80 5.78
C VAL A 104 -5.17 -13.93 5.91
N THR A 105 -5.64 -15.15 5.71
CA THR A 105 -4.82 -16.36 5.71
C THR A 105 -4.68 -16.85 4.29
N SER A 106 -3.48 -17.28 3.91
CA SER A 106 -3.20 -17.69 2.54
C SER A 106 -2.17 -18.80 2.51
N ASP A 107 -2.46 -19.85 1.74
CA ASP A 107 -1.55 -20.99 1.56
C ASP A 107 -0.62 -20.80 0.34
N SER A 108 -0.94 -19.79 -0.48
CA SER A 108 -0.24 -19.47 -1.73
C SER A 108 0.74 -18.29 -1.57
N ASN A 109 1.38 -17.87 -2.66
CA ASN A 109 2.35 -16.77 -2.67
C ASN A 109 1.66 -15.40 -2.48
N PHE A 110 1.31 -15.11 -1.24
CA PHE A 110 0.65 -13.88 -0.82
C PHE A 110 1.61 -13.08 0.06
N SER A 111 1.74 -11.78 -0.23
CA SER A 111 2.71 -10.93 0.47
C SER A 111 2.02 -9.83 1.25
N LYS A 112 2.59 -9.51 2.42
CA LYS A 112 2.17 -8.38 3.25
C LYS A 112 2.06 -7.08 2.43
N ARG A 113 3.04 -6.81 1.56
CA ARG A 113 3.06 -5.62 0.68
C ARG A 113 1.80 -5.50 -0.17
N TYR A 114 1.24 -6.61 -0.63
CA TYR A 114 0.03 -6.60 -1.45
C TYR A 114 -1.19 -6.12 -0.64
N LEU A 115 -1.35 -6.55 0.62
CA LEU A 115 -2.40 -6.03 1.50
C LEU A 115 -2.27 -4.53 1.76
N LYS A 116 -1.04 -4.01 1.93
CA LYS A 116 -0.82 -2.56 2.07
C LYS A 116 -1.26 -1.78 0.83
N TYR A 117 -1.03 -2.34 -0.36
CA TYR A 117 -1.50 -1.73 -1.60
C TYR A 117 -3.03 -1.70 -1.68
N LEU A 118 -3.68 -2.84 -1.39
CA LEU A 118 -5.14 -2.94 -1.47
C LEU A 118 -5.83 -2.02 -0.45
N THR A 119 -5.37 -2.00 0.79
CA THR A 119 -5.89 -1.10 1.83
C THR A 119 -5.73 0.37 1.44
N LYS A 120 -4.55 0.81 0.97
CA LYS A 120 -4.37 2.17 0.44
C LYS A 120 -5.29 2.49 -0.74
N LYS A 121 -5.57 1.51 -1.59
CA LYS A 121 -6.48 1.66 -2.73
C LYS A 121 -7.93 1.84 -2.26
N TYR A 122 -8.34 1.09 -1.24
CA TYR A 122 -9.63 1.27 -0.57
C TYR A 122 -9.74 2.67 0.05
N LEU A 123 -8.74 3.11 0.83
CA LEU A 123 -8.72 4.45 1.44
C LEU A 123 -8.83 5.57 0.39
N LYS A 124 -8.24 5.41 -0.81
CA LYS A 124 -8.39 6.42 -1.88
C LYS A 124 -9.82 6.49 -2.41
N LYS A 125 -10.49 5.34 -2.54
CA LYS A 125 -11.89 5.30 -3.02
C LYS A 125 -12.84 6.00 -2.05
N HIS A 126 -12.56 5.93 -0.75
CA HIS A 126 -13.35 6.58 0.30
C HIS A 126 -12.84 7.98 0.67
N ASN A 127 -11.84 8.50 -0.07
CA ASN A 127 -11.24 9.81 0.14
C ASN A 127 -10.68 10.09 1.56
N VAL A 128 -10.31 9.06 2.31
CA VAL A 128 -9.81 9.18 3.70
C VAL A 128 -8.28 9.10 3.82
N ARG A 129 -7.58 9.31 2.69
CA ARG A 129 -6.12 9.16 2.62
C ARG A 129 -5.33 10.27 3.29
N ASP A 130 -5.96 11.42 3.46
CA ASP A 130 -5.29 12.61 4.01
C ASP A 130 -5.27 12.55 5.54
N TRP A 131 -6.20 11.79 6.13
CA TRP A 131 -6.28 11.58 7.57
C TRP A 131 -5.57 10.32 8.04
N LEU A 132 -5.55 9.26 7.22
CA LEU A 132 -5.08 7.92 7.63
C LEU A 132 -3.89 7.41 6.82
N ARG A 133 -2.91 6.83 7.53
CA ARG A 133 -1.77 6.09 6.95
C ARG A 133 -1.72 4.64 7.43
N VAL A 134 -1.37 3.74 6.49
CA VAL A 134 -1.12 2.32 6.75
C VAL A 134 0.35 2.09 7.12
N ILE A 135 0.63 1.67 8.35
CA ILE A 135 1.96 1.42 8.89
C ILE A 135 2.07 -0.03 9.35
N ALA A 136 3.25 -0.65 9.26
CA ALA A 136 3.47 -1.95 9.90
C ALA A 136 3.52 -1.77 11.43
N ALA A 137 2.90 -2.68 12.17
CA ALA A 137 3.06 -2.70 13.62
C ALA A 137 4.53 -2.95 13.97
N ASN A 138 5.05 -2.23 14.96
CA ASN A 138 6.45 -2.40 15.41
C ASN A 138 6.64 -3.72 16.17
N LYS A 139 5.60 -4.19 16.85
CA LYS A 139 5.61 -5.43 17.64
C LYS A 139 5.52 -6.66 16.74
N ASP A 140 4.57 -6.66 15.81
CA ASP A 140 4.27 -7.81 14.97
C ASP A 140 4.50 -7.53 13.48
N ARG A 141 5.49 -8.23 12.90
CA ARG A 141 5.86 -8.05 11.49
C ARG A 141 4.73 -8.38 10.52
N ASN A 142 3.72 -9.15 10.92
CA ASN A 142 2.61 -9.57 10.07
C ASN A 142 1.36 -8.68 10.18
N VAL A 143 1.39 -7.65 11.03
CA VAL A 143 0.25 -6.77 11.29
C VAL A 143 0.46 -5.40 10.65
N TYR A 144 -0.59 -4.87 10.04
CA TYR A 144 -0.68 -3.46 9.68
C TYR A 144 -1.65 -2.74 10.60
N GLU A 145 -1.31 -1.50 10.94
CA GLU A 145 -2.12 -0.59 11.72
C GLU A 145 -2.45 0.63 10.87
N LEU A 146 -3.66 1.14 11.06
CA LEU A 146 -4.08 2.44 10.58
C LEU A 146 -3.80 3.49 11.64
N ARG A 147 -3.03 4.53 11.29
CA ARG A 147 -2.71 5.65 12.17
C ARG A 147 -3.11 6.97 11.54
N TYR A 148 -3.52 7.92 12.37
CA TYR A 148 -3.71 9.29 11.96
C TYR A 148 -2.38 9.95 11.59
N PHE A 149 -2.44 10.96 10.73
CA PHE A 149 -1.38 11.95 10.65
C PHE A 149 -1.51 12.89 11.86
N ASN A 150 -0.41 13.18 12.54
CA ASN A 150 -0.39 14.22 13.56
C ASN A 150 -0.40 15.55 12.81
N ILE A 151 -1.54 16.23 12.78
CA ILE A 151 -1.71 17.51 12.08
C ILE A 151 -1.12 18.67 12.92
N ALA A 152 -0.82 18.44 14.20
CA ALA A 152 -0.35 19.44 15.16
C ALA A 152 1.01 20.13 14.84
N GLU A 153 1.64 19.87 13.69
CA GLU A 153 2.90 20.51 13.27
C GLU A 153 2.91 21.02 11.81
N ASN A 154 1.78 20.99 11.08
CA ASN A 154 1.75 21.47 9.68
C ASN A 154 0.89 22.74 9.46
N GLU A 155 0.52 23.46 10.52
CA GLU A 155 -0.15 24.78 10.42
C GLU A 155 0.83 25.96 10.65
N GLY A 156 2.15 25.73 10.54
CA GLY A 156 3.19 26.72 10.84
C GLY A 156 4.05 27.22 9.68
N GLU A 157 3.76 26.86 8.42
CA GLU A 157 4.54 27.33 7.26
C GLU A 157 3.60 27.71 6.09
N GLU A 158 2.76 28.71 6.30
CA GLU A 158 2.21 29.60 5.25
C GLU A 158 2.19 31.03 5.79
N GLU A 159 3.39 31.61 5.94
CA GLU A 159 3.63 33.07 5.98
C GLU A 159 5.06 33.31 5.50
N ASP A 160 5.23 33.51 4.17
CA ASP A 160 6.14 34.46 3.51
C ASP A 160 6.10 34.34 1.97
#